data_AF-A0A926N779-F1
#
_entry.id   AF-A0A926N779-F1
#
_cell.length_a   1.000
_cell.length_b   1.000
_cell.length_c   1.000
_cell.angle_alpha   90.00
_cell.angle_beta   90.00
_cell.angle_gamma   90.00
#
_symmetry.space_group_name_H-M   'P 1'
#
loop_
_entity.id
_entity.type
_entity.pdbx_description
1 polymer ?
#
loop_
_entity_poly.entity_id
_entity_poly.type
_entity_poly.pdbx_seq_one_letter_code
_entity_poly.pdbx_strand_id
1 'polypeptide(L)'
;MSKKVVITIDFNITIRYITSLQGTFPLESVALEVMEDLGVGNPNDTPEIVSGVPGRTVRSVFNRTIVDAWQGKMLVQKGVAVPTALSKAFPIVRVNYSPSLIHVAEALFNAFSPVVPTITNARLVSVRARAGRHARAIFSE
;
A
#
# COMPACT_ATOMS: atom_id res chain seq x y z
N MET A 1 14.40 21.59 17.76
CA MET A 1 14.03 20.26 17.24
C MET A 1 12.88 20.47 16.26
N SER A 2 12.93 19.94 15.03
CA SER A 2 11.76 20.01 14.14
C SER A 2 10.70 19.01 14.61
N LYS A 3 9.43 19.38 14.44
CA LYS A 3 8.28 18.56 14.85
C LYS A 3 7.90 17.64 13.69
N LYS A 4 7.86 16.33 13.95
CA LYS A 4 7.47 15.31 12.97
C LYS A 4 6.12 14.73 13.34
N VAL A 5 5.24 14.58 12.35
CA VAL A 5 3.92 13.94 12.53
C VAL A 5 3.82 12.75 11.57
N VAL A 6 3.40 11.60 12.10
CA VAL A 6 3.12 10.40 11.30
C VAL A 6 1.61 10.28 11.12
N ILE A 7 1.18 10.19 9.86
CA ILE A 7 -0.21 10.03 9.45
C ILE A 7 -0.37 8.63 8.88
N THR A 8 -1.29 7.85 9.42
CA THR A 8 -1.68 6.54 8.86
C THR A 8 -2.86 6.72 7.92
N ILE A 9 -2.75 6.18 6.70
CA ILE A 9 -3.78 6.22 5.67
C ILE A 9 -4.20 4.78 5.34
N ASP A 10 -5.40 4.39 5.78
CA ASP A 10 -5.94 3.05 5.56
C ASP A 10 -6.72 2.91 4.25
N PHE A 11 -6.50 1.79 3.56
CA PHE A 11 -7.16 1.40 2.32
C PHE A 11 -7.76 0.00 2.47
N ASN A 12 -9.06 -0.09 2.22
CA ASN A 12 -9.72 -1.37 2.01
C ASN A 12 -9.51 -1.76 0.55
N ILE A 13 -8.87 -2.90 0.32
CA ILE A 13 -8.60 -3.39 -1.03
C ILE A 13 -8.78 -4.90 -1.02
N THR A 14 -9.45 -5.44 -2.04
CA THR A 14 -9.64 -6.88 -2.18
C THR A 14 -8.76 -7.37 -3.30
N ILE A 15 -7.62 -7.96 -2.95
CA ILE A 15 -6.66 -8.52 -3.93
C ILE A 15 -6.42 -9.96 -3.58
N ARG A 16 -6.45 -10.84 -4.57
CA ARG A 16 -6.01 -12.23 -4.40
C ARG A 16 -4.56 -12.35 -4.86
N TYR A 17 -3.75 -13.13 -4.18
CA TYR A 17 -2.41 -13.45 -4.66
C TYR A 17 -2.11 -14.93 -4.48
N ILE A 18 -1.32 -15.49 -5.40
CA ILE A 18 -0.88 -16.89 -5.39
C ILE A 18 0.56 -16.92 -4.91
N THR A 19 0.81 -17.55 -3.76
CA THR A 19 2.17 -17.81 -3.22
C THR A 19 2.71 -19.17 -3.66
N SER A 20 1.83 -20.13 -3.91
CA SER A 20 2.10 -21.45 -4.49
C SER A 20 0.77 -22.04 -4.97
N LEU A 21 0.79 -23.10 -5.79
CA LEU A 21 -0.39 -23.75 -6.39
C LEU A 21 -1.47 -24.26 -5.39
N GLN A 22 -1.32 -24.01 -4.09
CA GLN A 22 -2.15 -24.52 -3.00
C GLN A 22 -3.20 -23.54 -2.44
N GLY A 23 -3.29 -22.31 -2.94
CA GLY A 23 -4.41 -21.43 -2.55
C GLY A 23 -4.26 -19.96 -2.94
N THR A 24 -5.39 -19.25 -2.97
CA THR A 24 -5.43 -17.79 -3.08
C THR A 24 -5.76 -17.17 -1.73
N PHE A 25 -4.92 -16.27 -1.24
CA PHE A 25 -5.23 -15.50 -0.03
C PHE A 25 -5.70 -14.10 -0.42
N PRO A 26 -6.85 -13.62 0.11
CA PRO A 26 -7.26 -12.25 -0.10
C PRO A 26 -6.43 -11.32 0.82
N LEU A 27 -5.66 -10.42 0.23
CA LEU A 27 -5.32 -9.16 0.86
C LEU A 27 -6.63 -8.39 1.07
N GLU A 28 -6.87 -7.95 2.30
CA GLU A 28 -8.09 -7.25 2.73
C GLU A 28 -7.84 -5.76 2.94
N SER A 29 -6.63 -5.40 3.36
CA SER A 29 -6.28 -4.00 3.58
C SER A 29 -4.79 -3.71 3.39
N VAL A 30 -4.53 -2.44 3.08
CA VAL A 30 -3.21 -1.81 3.04
C VAL A 30 -3.27 -0.52 3.85
N ALA A 31 -2.24 -0.22 4.63
CA ALA A 31 -2.06 1.08 5.27
C ALA A 31 -0.73 1.70 4.87
N LEU A 32 -0.74 2.99 4.53
CA LEU A 32 0.46 3.79 4.25
C LEU A 32 0.73 4.69 5.45
N GLU A 33 1.96 4.68 5.96
CA GLU A 33 2.40 5.63 6.99
C GLU A 33 3.24 6.72 6.35
N VAL A 34 2.77 7.97 6.44
CA VAL A 34 3.39 9.13 5.83
C VAL A 34 3.84 10.09 6.93
N MET A 35 5.08 10.55 6.87
CA MET A 35 5.66 11.47 7.84
C MET A 35 5.86 12.85 7.22
N GLU A 36 5.25 13.85 7.85
CA GLU A 36 5.37 15.25 7.49
C GLU A 36 6.31 15.96 8.48
N ASP A 37 7.22 16.78 7.97
CA ASP A 37 8.06 17.66 8.78
C ASP A 37 7.36 19.03 8.87
N LEU A 38 6.87 19.36 10.07
CA LEU A 38 6.14 20.61 10.30
C LEU A 38 7.08 21.79 10.60
N GLY A 39 8.40 21.60 10.44
CA GLY A 39 9.39 22.64 10.69
C GLY A 39 9.59 22.92 12.18
N VAL A 40 10.20 24.07 12.47
CA VAL A 40 10.46 24.54 13.85
C VAL A 40 9.23 25.30 14.34
N GLY A 41 8.27 24.57 14.90
CA GLY A 41 7.12 25.12 15.63
C GLY A 41 7.37 25.17 17.14
N ASN A 42 6.63 26.01 17.85
CA ASN A 42 6.68 26.06 19.31
C ASN A 42 6.25 24.68 19.86
N PRO A 43 6.94 24.08 20.88
CA PRO A 43 6.55 22.77 21.42
C PRO A 43 5.08 22.68 21.85
N ASN A 44 4.50 23.83 22.21
CA ASN A 44 3.12 23.99 22.66
C ASN A 44 2.11 24.27 21.54
N ASP A 45 2.56 24.48 20.30
CA ASP A 45 1.64 24.51 19.17
C ASP A 45 1.15 23.08 18.95
N THR A 46 -0.08 22.78 19.39
CA THR A 46 -0.81 21.65 18.83
C THR A 46 -0.67 21.76 17.32
N PRO A 47 -0.04 20.77 16.65
CA PRO A 47 -0.02 20.79 15.22
C PRO A 47 -1.49 20.75 14.84
N GLU A 48 -2.02 21.84 14.29
CA GLU A 48 -3.26 21.78 13.56
C GLU A 48 -2.91 20.88 12.40
N ILE A 49 -3.06 19.57 12.61
CA ILE A 49 -2.88 18.59 11.57
C ILE A 49 -3.88 19.09 10.54
N VAL A 50 -3.39 19.65 9.44
CA VAL A 50 -4.18 19.84 8.24
C VAL A 50 -4.40 18.42 7.70
N SER A 51 -5.10 17.61 8.50
CA SER A 51 -5.26 16.15 8.51
C SER A 51 -5.99 15.65 7.27
N GLY A 52 -6.35 16.58 6.38
CA GLY A 52 -7.02 16.30 5.15
C GLY A 52 -6.15 16.40 3.91
N VAL A 53 -5.08 17.20 3.83
CA VAL A 53 -4.46 17.48 2.51
C VAL A 53 -3.52 16.36 2.06
N PRO A 54 -2.45 16.01 2.81
CA PRO A 54 -1.60 14.88 2.44
C PRO A 54 -2.40 13.56 2.37
N GLY A 55 -3.28 13.34 3.35
CA GLY A 55 -4.13 12.15 3.42
C GLY A 55 -5.08 12.01 2.23
N ARG A 56 -5.79 13.08 1.81
CA ARG A 56 -6.71 13.03 0.66
C ARG A 56 -5.96 12.90 -0.66
N THR A 57 -4.85 13.60 -0.84
CA THR A 57 -4.06 13.55 -2.07
C THR A 57 -3.42 12.17 -2.27
N VAL A 58 -2.76 11.64 -1.24
CA VAL A 58 -2.17 10.29 -1.28
C VAL A 58 -3.28 9.24 -1.50
N ARG A 59 -4.43 9.38 -0.83
CA ARG A 59 -5.58 8.49 -1.06
C ARG A 59 -6.09 8.53 -2.50
N SER A 60 -6.21 9.72 -3.09
CA SER A 60 -6.69 9.87 -4.47
C SER A 60 -5.73 9.22 -5.47
N VAL A 61 -4.42 9.44 -5.31
CA VAL A 61 -3.39 8.83 -6.15
C VAL A 61 -3.37 7.31 -5.98
N PHE A 62 -3.45 6.80 -4.75
CA PHE A 62 -3.50 5.37 -4.49
C PHE A 62 -4.72 4.70 -5.10
N ASN A 63 -5.90 5.31 -4.99
CA ASN A 63 -7.11 4.77 -5.60
C ASN A 63 -6.99 4.65 -7.12
N ARG A 64 -6.54 5.73 -7.78
CA ARG A 64 -6.40 5.77 -9.26
C ARG A 64 -5.32 4.83 -9.82
N THR A 65 -4.32 4.48 -9.01
CA THR A 65 -3.17 3.70 -9.47
C THR A 65 -3.25 2.24 -9.03
N ILE A 66 -3.52 1.99 -7.75
CA ILE A 66 -3.47 0.64 -7.16
C ILE A 66 -4.85 0.02 -7.09
N VAL A 67 -5.85 0.73 -6.53
CA VAL A 67 -7.19 0.16 -6.36
C VAL A 67 -7.78 -0.17 -7.73
N ASP A 68 -7.81 0.77 -8.66
CA ASP A 68 -8.37 0.53 -10.01
C ASP A 68 -7.61 -0.59 -10.77
N ALA A 69 -6.29 -0.67 -10.57
CA ALA A 69 -5.48 -1.68 -11.22
C ALA A 69 -5.66 -3.08 -10.60
N TRP A 70 -5.84 -3.20 -9.29
CA TRP A 70 -5.72 -4.48 -8.57
C TRP A 70 -7.03 -4.99 -7.97
N GLN A 71 -8.03 -4.12 -7.76
CA GLN A 71 -9.29 -4.47 -7.10
C GLN A 71 -10.02 -5.60 -7.81
N GLY A 72 -10.34 -6.66 -7.06
CA GLY A 72 -11.04 -7.84 -7.57
C GLY A 72 -10.18 -8.73 -8.49
N LYS A 73 -8.89 -8.43 -8.64
CA LYS A 73 -7.97 -9.16 -9.51
C LYS A 73 -7.01 -10.04 -8.70
N MET A 74 -6.36 -10.94 -9.42
CA MET A 74 -5.39 -11.87 -8.88
C MET A 74 -3.97 -11.45 -9.33
N LEU A 75 -3.10 -11.14 -8.37
CA LEU A 75 -1.68 -10.88 -8.64
C LEU A 75 -0.96 -12.20 -8.89
N VAL A 76 -0.25 -12.27 -10.02
CA VAL A 76 0.54 -13.43 -10.41
C VAL A 76 1.88 -12.96 -10.97
N GLN A 77 2.97 -13.63 -10.61
CA GLN A 77 4.28 -13.35 -11.20
C GLN A 77 4.25 -13.57 -12.73
N LYS A 78 4.98 -12.73 -13.47
CA LYS A 78 5.24 -12.95 -14.90
C LYS A 78 5.95 -14.30 -15.12
N GLY A 79 5.55 -15.02 -16.17
CA GLY A 79 6.10 -16.35 -16.49
C GLY A 79 5.50 -17.51 -15.68
N VAL A 80 4.73 -17.26 -14.62
CA VAL A 80 4.09 -18.34 -13.84
C VAL A 80 2.79 -18.79 -14.51
N ALA A 81 2.67 -20.09 -14.78
CA ALA A 81 1.44 -20.67 -15.29
C ALA A 81 0.32 -20.58 -14.23
N VAL A 82 -0.88 -20.20 -14.67
CA VAL A 82 -2.07 -20.12 -13.79
C VAL A 82 -3.03 -21.21 -14.21
N PRO A 83 -3.54 -22.05 -13.28
CA PRO A 83 -4.58 -23.02 -13.59
C PRO A 83 -5.78 -22.37 -14.27
N THR A 84 -6.28 -22.98 -15.35
CA THR A 84 -7.38 -22.42 -16.15
C THR A 84 -8.62 -22.07 -15.32
N ALA A 85 -8.96 -22.92 -14.34
CA ALA A 85 -10.07 -22.68 -13.42
C ALA A 85 -9.92 -21.35 -12.66
N LEU A 86 -8.71 -21.03 -12.17
CA LEU A 86 -8.43 -19.78 -11.46
C LEU A 86 -8.43 -18.58 -12.40
N SER A 87 -7.88 -18.73 -13.62
CA SER A 87 -7.86 -17.67 -14.62
C SER A 87 -9.25 -17.29 -15.15
N LYS A 88 -10.22 -18.23 -15.10
CA LYS A 88 -11.63 -17.97 -15.43
C LYS A 88 -12.39 -17.32 -14.28
N ALA A 89 -12.03 -17.65 -13.04
CA ALA A 89 -12.69 -17.12 -11.85
C ALA A 89 -12.27 -15.68 -11.51
N PHE A 90 -11.02 -15.31 -11.79
CA PHE A 90 -10.48 -14.00 -11.43
C PHE A 90 -9.65 -13.39 -12.56
N PRO A 91 -9.87 -12.12 -12.93
CA PRO A 91 -8.96 -11.39 -13.81
C PRO A 91 -7.54 -11.37 -13.24
N ILE A 92 -6.52 -11.49 -14.10
CA ILE A 92 -5.11 -11.60 -13.68
C ILE A 92 -4.38 -10.29 -13.91
N VAL A 93 -3.60 -9.88 -12.91
CA VAL A 93 -2.59 -8.82 -13.03
C VAL A 93 -1.21 -9.46 -12.90
N ARG A 94 -0.36 -9.22 -13.89
CA ARG A 94 0.99 -9.77 -13.93
C ARG A 94 1.99 -8.82 -13.30
N VAL A 95 2.69 -9.28 -12.26
CA VAL A 95 3.71 -8.50 -11.53
C VAL A 95 5.11 -9.09 -11.73
N ASN A 96 6.15 -8.26 -11.54
CA ASN A 96 7.56 -8.66 -11.73
C ASN A 96 8.18 -9.35 -10.50
N TYR A 97 7.40 -9.60 -9.45
CA TYR A 97 7.83 -10.23 -8.20
C TYR A 97 6.96 -11.44 -7.87
N SER A 98 7.44 -12.32 -6.98
CA SER A 98 6.64 -13.43 -6.45
C SER A 98 5.63 -12.90 -5.42
N PRO A 99 4.32 -12.92 -5.67
CA PRO A 99 3.35 -12.27 -4.78
C PRO A 99 3.31 -12.92 -3.39
N SER A 100 3.66 -12.14 -2.37
CA SER A 100 3.51 -12.45 -0.95
C SER A 100 3.09 -11.18 -0.22
N LEU A 101 2.60 -11.25 1.03
CA LEU A 101 2.25 -10.03 1.77
C LEU A 101 3.41 -9.05 1.88
N ILE A 102 4.61 -9.55 2.15
CA ILE A 102 5.79 -8.71 2.30
C ILE A 102 6.22 -8.10 0.96
N HIS A 103 6.23 -8.87 -0.14
CA HIS A 103 6.58 -8.33 -1.45
C HIS A 103 5.51 -7.37 -1.99
N VAL A 104 4.24 -7.54 -1.61
CA VAL A 104 3.19 -6.54 -1.91
C VAL A 104 3.46 -5.25 -1.14
N ALA A 105 3.77 -5.33 0.16
CA ALA A 105 4.09 -4.14 0.97
C ALA A 105 5.34 -3.41 0.43
N GLU A 106 6.39 -4.17 0.10
CA GLU A 106 7.62 -3.67 -0.52
C GLU A 106 7.36 -3.02 -1.89
N ALA A 107 6.61 -3.70 -2.79
CA ALA A 107 6.29 -3.16 -4.11
C ALA A 107 5.50 -1.85 -4.01
N LEU A 108 4.57 -1.76 -3.08
CA LEU A 108 3.82 -0.53 -2.80
C LEU A 108 4.72 0.56 -2.21
N PHE A 109 5.62 0.21 -1.29
CA PHE A 109 6.58 1.16 -0.73
C PHE A 109 7.47 1.73 -1.83
N ASN A 110 8.08 0.88 -2.66
CA ASN A 110 8.95 1.30 -3.75
C ASN A 110 8.22 2.15 -4.81
N ALA A 111 6.95 1.86 -5.07
CA ALA A 111 6.14 2.63 -6.00
C ALA A 111 5.74 4.01 -5.44
N PHE A 112 5.45 4.12 -4.14
CA PHE A 112 4.92 5.34 -3.53
C PHE A 112 5.98 6.21 -2.85
N SER A 113 7.12 5.65 -2.42
CA SER A 113 8.22 6.40 -1.81
C SER A 113 8.67 7.61 -2.65
N PRO A 114 8.86 7.51 -3.99
CA PRO A 114 9.19 8.67 -4.81
C PRO A 114 7.98 9.56 -5.12
N VAL A 115 6.75 9.04 -5.03
CA VAL A 115 5.52 9.78 -5.40
C VAL A 115 5.05 10.68 -4.27
N VAL A 116 5.05 10.18 -3.02
CA VAL A 116 4.52 10.91 -1.84
C VAL A 116 5.15 12.31 -1.68
N PRO A 117 6.49 12.49 -1.79
CA PRO A 117 7.13 13.81 -1.72
C PRO A 117 6.85 14.74 -2.91
N THR A 118 6.36 14.21 -4.03
CA THR A 118 6.03 15.04 -5.22
C THR A 118 4.61 15.59 -5.16
N ILE A 119 3.70 14.87 -4.50
CA ILE A 119 2.28 15.25 -4.37
C ILE A 119 1.96 15.83 -2.99
N THR A 120 2.88 15.71 -2.03
CA THR A 120 2.82 16.26 -0.67
C THR A 120 4.22 16.72 -0.24
N ASN A 121 4.34 17.53 0.81
CA ASN A 121 5.64 17.82 1.44
C ASN A 121 6.04 16.76 2.49
N ALA A 122 5.55 15.52 2.35
CA ALA A 122 5.77 14.44 3.29
C ALA A 122 6.57 13.29 2.65
N ARG A 123 7.04 12.35 3.47
CA ARG A 123 7.72 11.13 3.02
C ARG A 123 6.93 9.88 3.41
N LEU A 124 6.98 8.84 2.60
CA LEU A 124 6.49 7.53 3.01
C LEU A 124 7.49 6.91 4.00
N VAL A 125 6.99 6.32 5.08
CA VAL A 125 7.79 5.69 6.14
C VAL A 125 7.58 4.19 6.20
N SER A 126 6.35 3.73 6.04
CA SER A 126 6.07 2.30 6.00
C SER A 126 4.82 1.98 5.18
N VAL A 127 4.74 0.73 4.75
CA VAL A 127 3.54 0.12 4.20
C VAL A 127 3.19 -1.11 5.02
N ARG A 128 1.93 -1.22 5.45
CA ARG A 128 1.39 -2.39 6.14
C ARG A 128 0.38 -3.08 5.24
N ALA A 129 0.54 -4.38 5.03
CA ALA A 129 -0.36 -5.22 4.25
C ALA A 129 -0.99 -6.29 5.15
N ARG A 130 -2.29 -6.54 4.99
CA ARG A 130 -3.02 -7.54 5.79
C ARG A 130 -3.88 -8.46 4.93
N ALA A 131 -3.77 -9.77 5.16
CA ALA A 131 -4.67 -10.79 4.63
C ALA A 131 -5.35 -11.54 5.78
N GLY A 132 -6.68 -11.52 5.81
CA GLY A 132 -7.46 -12.16 6.87
C GLY A 132 -7.22 -11.60 8.27
N ARG A 133 -7.57 -12.39 9.30
CA ARG A 133 -7.43 -11.97 10.71
C ARG A 133 -6.01 -11.99 11.24
N HIS A 134 -5.13 -12.82 10.67
CA HIS A 134 -3.85 -13.18 11.28
C HIS A 134 -2.62 -12.86 10.43
N ALA A 135 -2.73 -12.75 9.10
CA ALA A 135 -1.57 -12.53 8.26
C ALA A 135 -1.34 -11.02 8.03
N ARG A 136 -0.17 -10.53 8.45
CA ARG A 136 0.23 -9.12 8.32
C ARG A 136 1.69 -9.07 7.89
N ALA A 137 2.04 -8.08 7.07
CA ALA A 137 3.41 -7.73 6.75
C ALA A 137 3.58 -6.22 6.87
N ILE A 138 4.76 -5.79 7.31
CA ILE A 138 5.15 -4.39 7.37
C ILE A 138 6.47 -4.29 6.62
N PHE A 139 6.56 -3.31 5.73
CA PHE A 139 7.80 -2.92 5.09
C PHE A 139 8.10 -1.46 5.44
N SER A 140 9.34 -1.18 5.85
CA SER A 140 9.86 0.13 6.22
C SER A 140 11.37 0.17 5.94
N GLU A 141 11.88 1.32 5.49
CA GLU A 141 13.33 1.60 5.42
C GLU A 141 13.88 2.19 6.72
#